data_AF-A0A848T463-F1
#
_entry.id   AF-A0A848T463-F1
#
_cell.length_a   1.000
_cell.length_b   1.000
_cell.length_c   1.000
_cell.angle_alpha   90.00
_cell.angle_beta   90.00
_cell.angle_gamma   90.00
#
_symmetry.space_group_name_H-M   'P 1'
#
loop_
_entity.id
_entity.type
_entity.pdbx_description
1 polymer ?
#
loop_
_entity_poly.entity_id
_entity_poly.type
_entity_poly.pdbx_seq_one_letter_code
_entity_poly.pdbx_strand_id
1 'polypeptide(L)' 'NFQPPISGELIMETFGIKPSREIGTIKSAIKEAILEGSIKNDYDEAYNLMIQLGEEMGLKKKV' A
#
# COMPACT_ATOMS: atom_id res chain seq x y z
N ASN A 1 9.75 15.15 -8.72
CA ASN A 1 9.85 14.50 -7.39
C ASN A 1 8.56 13.76 -7.12
N PHE A 2 8.57 12.43 -7.27
CA PHE A 2 7.41 11.59 -6.96
C PHE A 2 7.41 11.30 -5.45
N GLN A 3 6.31 11.60 -4.78
CA GLN A 3 6.11 11.26 -3.37
C GLN A 3 4.92 10.30 -3.30
N PRO A 4 5.13 9.04 -2.85
CA PRO A 4 4.02 8.11 -2.71
C PRO A 4 3.07 8.58 -1.62
N PRO A 5 1.75 8.42 -1.79
CA PRO A 5 0.74 8.87 -0.84
C PRO A 5 0.64 7.93 0.38
N ILE A 6 1.23 6.73 0.30
CA ILE A 6 1.23 5.70 1.36
C ILE A 6 2.68 5.42 1.79
N SER A 7 2.93 5.47 3.10
CA SER A 7 4.23 5.15 3.70
C SER A 7 4.33 3.69 4.14
N GLY A 8 5.54 3.22 4.44
CA GLY A 8 5.71 1.87 4.99
C GLY A 8 5.14 1.75 6.40
N GLU A 9 5.25 2.82 7.18
CA GLU A 9 4.73 2.95 8.54
C GLU A 9 3.20 2.79 8.55
N LEU A 10 2.50 3.43 7.62
CA LEU A 10 1.05 3.30 7.50
C LEU A 10 0.63 1.86 7.18
N ILE A 11 1.37 1.16 6.32
CA ILE A 11 1.12 -0.26 6.01
C ILE A 11 1.30 -1.12 7.27
N MET A 12 2.39 -0.90 8.01
CA MET A 12 2.66 -1.61 9.26
C MET A 12 1.57 -1.39 10.30
N GLU A 13 1.14 -0.14 10.50
CA GLU A 13 0.07 0.21 11.44
C GLU A 13 -1.27 -0.40 11.02
N THR A 14 -1.60 -0.33 9.73
CA THR A 14 -2.87 -0.82 9.19
C THR A 14 -3.02 -2.33 9.33
N PHE A 15 -1.96 -3.10 9.08
CA PHE A 15 -2.01 -4.56 9.16
C PHE A 15 -1.45 -5.14 10.47
N GLY A 16 -0.93 -4.29 11.37
CA GLY A 16 -0.31 -4.73 12.62
C GLY A 16 0.95 -5.58 12.40
N ILE A 17 1.68 -5.35 11.31
CA ILE A 17 2.86 -6.14 10.93
C ILE A 17 4.17 -5.41 11.24
N LYS A 18 5.23 -6.19 11.44
CA LYS A 18 6.60 -5.68 11.55
C LYS A 18 7.19 -5.43 10.15
N PRO A 19 8.35 -4.74 10.04
CA PRO A 19 9.06 -4.63 8.77
C PRO A 19 9.24 -5.99 8.08
N SER A 20 8.71 -6.11 6.86
CA SER A 20 8.65 -7.37 6.12
C SER A 20 8.64 -7.12 4.60
N ARG A 21 8.69 -8.20 3.81
CA ARG A 21 8.73 -8.14 2.34
C ARG A 21 7.43 -7.60 1.75
N GLU A 22 6.30 -7.92 2.35
CA GLU A 22 4.95 -7.54 1.92
C GLU A 22 4.81 -6.02 1.82
N ILE A 23 5.40 -5.27 2.76
CA ILE A 23 5.40 -3.80 2.75
C ILE A 23 6.09 -3.28 1.48
N GLY A 24 7.22 -3.86 1.11
CA GLY A 24 7.94 -3.51 -0.12
C GLY A 24 7.11 -3.80 -1.36
N THR A 25 6.47 -4.97 -1.41
CA THR A 25 5.59 -5.35 -2.53
C THR A 25 4.41 -4.40 -2.67
N ILE A 26 3.72 -4.07 -1.57
CA ILE A 26 2.57 -3.15 -1.57
C ILE A 26 3.00 -1.76 -2.06
N LYS A 27 4.13 -1.23 -1.56
CA LYS A 27 4.65 0.08 -2.00
C LYS A 27 5.00 0.12 -3.47
N SER A 28 5.62 -0.94 -3.99
CA SER A 28 5.98 -1.04 -5.40
C SER A 28 4.74 -1.09 -6.29
N ALA A 29 3.76 -1.93 -5.93
CA ALA A 29 2.51 -2.07 -6.69
C ALA A 29 1.71 -0.76 -6.72
N ILE A 30 1.59 -0.04 -5.61
CA ILE A 30 0.93 1.28 -5.57
C ILE A 30 1.68 2.28 -6.46
N LYS A 31 3.02 2.30 -6.40
CA LYS A 31 3.82 3.19 -7.24
C LYS A 31 3.62 2.89 -8.73
N GLU A 32 3.66 1.61 -9.12
CA GLU A 32 3.44 1.19 -10.50
C GLU A 32 2.03 1.56 -10.98
N ALA A 33 1.01 1.29 -10.17
CA ALA A 33 -0.37 1.65 -10.49
C ALA A 33 -0.57 3.16 -10.71
N ILE A 34 0.14 4.01 -9.95
CA ILE A 34 0.12 5.47 -10.16
C ILE A 34 0.85 5.85 -11.45
N LEU A 35 2.01 5.26 -11.74
CA LEU A 35 2.81 5.56 -12.93
C LEU A 35 2.12 5.10 -14.23
N GLU A 36 1.36 4.01 -14.17
CA GLU A 36 0.56 3.49 -15.28
C GLU A 36 -0.80 4.21 -15.44
N GLY A 37 -1.18 5.04 -14.47
CA GLY A 37 -2.46 5.75 -14.48
C GLY A 37 -3.68 4.89 -14.10
N SER A 38 -3.44 3.70 -13.52
CA SER A 38 -4.47 2.82 -12.98
C SER A 38 -5.18 3.41 -11.76
N ILE A 39 -4.43 4.16 -10.93
CA ILE A 39 -4.97 4.98 -9.83
C ILE A 39 -4.33 6.37 -9.84
N LYS A 40 -5.00 7.35 -9.22
CA LYS A 40 -4.45 8.68 -9.00
C LYS A 40 -3.40 8.69 -7.88
N ASN A 41 -2.53 9.70 -7.92
CA ASN A 41 -1.58 9.98 -6.83
C ASN A 41 -2.27 10.67 -5.65
N ASP A 42 -3.26 10.01 -5.06
CA ASP A 42 -3.96 10.49 -3.87
C ASP A 42 -4.07 9.39 -2.79
N TYR A 43 -4.37 9.82 -1.58
CA TYR A 43 -4.41 8.95 -0.41
C TYR A 43 -5.52 7.91 -0.49
N ASP A 44 -6.72 8.28 -0.94
CA ASP A 44 -7.89 7.42 -0.86
C ASP A 44 -7.78 6.25 -1.85
N GLU A 45 -7.40 6.54 -3.10
CA GLU A 45 -7.19 5.50 -4.12
C GLU A 45 -6.03 4.57 -3.74
N ALA A 46 -4.92 5.13 -3.26
CA ALA A 46 -3.77 4.34 -2.85
C ALA A 46 -4.01 3.52 -1.57
N TYR A 47 -4.79 4.05 -0.62
CA TYR A 47 -5.17 3.33 0.60
C TYR A 47 -6.10 2.16 0.27
N ASN A 48 -7.08 2.34 -0.62
CA ASN A 48 -7.96 1.26 -1.05
C ASN A 48 -7.17 0.14 -1.75
N LEU A 49 -6.25 0.51 -2.65
CA LEU A 49 -5.37 -0.47 -3.30
C LEU A 49 -4.44 -1.16 -2.28
N MET A 50 -3.91 -0.43 -1.30
CA MET A 50 -3.11 -0.99 -0.20
C MET A 50 -3.88 -2.08 0.57
N ILE A 51 -5.16 -1.84 0.89
CA ILE A 51 -6.03 -2.81 1.58
C ILE A 51 -6.23 -4.05 0.71
N GLN A 52 -6.60 -3.87 -0.56
CA GLN A 52 -6.81 -4.98 -1.49
C GLN A 52 -5.56 -5.86 -1.62
N LEU A 53 -4.40 -5.25 -1.86
CA LEU A 53 -3.13 -5.96 -1.98
C LEU A 53 -2.75 -6.70 -0.70
N GLY A 54 -3.01 -6.08 0.46
CA GLY A 54 -2.77 -6.72 1.75
C GLY A 54 -3.64 -7.97 1.94
N GLU A 55 -4.93 -7.89 1.62
CA GLU A 55 -5.87 -9.01 1.69
C GLU A 55 -5.48 -10.15 0.73
N GLU A 56 -5.08 -9.82 -0.51
CA GLU A 56 -4.56 -10.79 -1.49
C GLU A 56 -3.29 -11.52 -0.98
N MET A 57 -2.48 -10.85 -0.17
CA MET A 57 -1.30 -11.43 0.48
C MET A 57 -1.61 -12.16 1.79
N GLY A 58 -2.88 -12.23 2.21
CA GLY A 58 -3.31 -12.85 3.45
C GLY A 58 -3.07 -12.01 4.70
N LEU A 59 -2.73 -10.73 4.55
CA LEU A 59 -2.67 -9.78 5.66
C LEU A 59 -4.08 -9.43 6.11
N LYS A 60 -4.24 -9.21 7.41
CA LYS A 60 -5.52 -8.81 8.00
C LYS A 60 -5.42 -7.40 8.53
N LYS A 61 -6.39 -6.57 8.18
CA LYS A 61 -6.51 -5.24 8.78
C LYS A 61 -6.60 -5.42 10.30
N LYS A 62 -5.80 -4.63 11.01
CA LYS A 62 -5.89 -4.51 12.46
C LYS A 62 -7.23 -3.84 12.78
N VAL A 63 -8.11 -4.60 13.45
CA VAL A 63 -9.43 -4.13 13.92
C VAL A 63 -9.26 -3.36 15.23
#